data_AF-A0AA39ZQP8-F1
#
_entry.id   AF-A0AA39ZQP8-F1
#
_cell.length_a   1.000
_cell.length_b   1.000
_cell.length_c   1.000
_cell.angle_alpha   90.00
_cell.angle_beta   90.00
_cell.angle_gamma   90.00
#
_symmetry.space_group_name_H-M   'P 1'
#
loop_
_entity.id
_entity.type
_entity.pdbx_description
1 polymer ?
#
loop_
_entity_poly.entity_id
_entity_poly.type
_entity_poly.pdbx_seq_one_letter_code
_entity_poly.pdbx_strand_id
1 'polypeptide(L)'
;MSFAWAARERQLLAEQNLKPVIEKELLTISLLAEVAELPAEHETGIRRGADMVVGLVSEAGPGGADDAWYNFTMAFYSAVMSTGNDLNHKNLAGLIVAVAECGAASASAEVSQILGQLKGFGWTARDLWNGPKTLGTYQDSPEEAQTSWVNLNRFTAHLSCLQRTRPVEALEQWLEDYGLWTIASGLEDPDTTARAEHIEPAIWWLRIAGHDIFSDTTWGARDGNPQPGVPERDGPLWTARLAEGASQESRWDFWKERLRQIAADNRVPVNTRNLASDALQEMVGRW
;
A
#
# COMPACT_ATOMS: atom_id res chain seq x y z
N MET A 1 21.11 44.31 -9.72
CA MET A 1 19.95 44.79 -8.93
C MET A 1 19.13 43.61 -8.39
N SER A 2 19.67 42.73 -7.51
CA SER A 2 18.89 41.57 -7.05
C SER A 2 19.10 41.07 -5.61
N PHE A 3 19.90 41.73 -4.77
CA PHE A 3 20.03 41.32 -3.35
C PHE A 3 19.24 42.19 -2.37
N ALA A 4 18.96 43.45 -2.73
CA ALA A 4 18.20 44.37 -1.87
C ALA A 4 16.67 44.12 -1.90
N TRP A 5 16.16 43.50 -2.96
CA TRP A 5 14.75 43.13 -3.08
C TRP A 5 14.43 41.90 -2.20
N ALA A 6 15.24 40.85 -2.30
CA ALA A 6 15.09 39.64 -1.48
C ALA A 6 15.26 39.91 0.03
N ALA A 7 16.12 40.86 0.42
CA ALA A 7 16.27 41.24 1.84
C ALA A 7 15.06 42.01 2.37
N ARG A 8 14.47 42.90 1.56
CA ARG A 8 13.27 43.67 1.92
C ARG A 8 12.03 42.79 1.97
N GLU A 9 11.95 41.79 1.09
CA GLU A 9 10.88 40.80 1.07
C GLU A 9 11.00 39.84 2.25
N ARG A 10 12.20 39.38 2.62
CA ARG A 10 12.43 38.61 3.86
C ARG A 10 12.05 39.37 5.13
N GLN A 11 12.29 40.68 5.16
CA GLN A 11 11.93 41.52 6.31
C GLN A 11 10.41 41.76 6.38
N LEU A 12 9.74 41.95 5.25
CA LEU A 12 8.27 42.01 5.14
C LEU A 12 7.58 40.67 5.48
N LEU A 13 8.20 39.54 5.11
CA LEU A 13 7.71 38.19 5.41
C LEU A 13 7.92 37.80 6.88
N ALA A 14 8.98 38.29 7.52
CA ALA A 14 9.22 38.10 8.96
C ALA A 14 8.24 38.92 9.83
N GLU A 15 7.73 40.04 9.32
CA GLU A 15 6.77 40.92 10.03
C GLU A 15 5.31 40.44 9.92
N GLN A 16 4.98 39.52 8.99
CA GLN A 16 3.60 39.07 8.72
C GLN A 16 3.19 37.73 9.34
N ASN A 17 3.93 37.18 10.31
CA ASN A 17 3.59 35.89 10.95
C ASN A 17 3.47 34.72 9.94
N LEU A 18 4.21 34.78 8.84
CA LEU A 18 4.22 33.79 7.74
C LEU A 18 5.18 32.61 7.96
N LYS A 19 5.72 32.46 9.17
CA LYS A 19 6.59 31.33 9.55
C LYS A 19 5.99 29.96 9.16
N PRO A 20 4.67 29.70 9.30
CA PRO A 20 4.07 28.43 8.87
C PRO A 20 4.07 28.25 7.35
N VAL A 21 3.95 29.34 6.57
CA VAL A 21 3.98 29.31 5.10
C VAL A 21 5.40 29.03 4.60
N ILE A 22 6.40 29.62 5.25
CA ILE A 22 7.81 29.40 4.93
C ILE A 22 8.24 27.96 5.32
N GLU A 23 7.76 27.43 6.45
CA GLU A 23 8.02 26.04 6.84
C GLU A 23 7.31 25.03 5.90
N LYS A 24 6.10 25.36 5.43
CA LYS A 24 5.33 24.59 4.43
C LYS A 24 5.99 24.58 3.05
N GLU A 25 6.52 25.71 2.59
CA GLU A 25 7.31 25.80 1.35
C GLU A 25 8.68 25.09 1.47
N LEU A 26 9.34 25.15 2.62
CA LEU A 26 10.61 24.44 2.83
C LEU A 26 10.42 22.92 2.88
N LEU A 27 9.33 22.43 3.48
CA LEU A 27 8.98 21.00 3.48
C LEU A 27 8.69 20.51 2.04
N THR A 28 8.00 21.34 1.26
CA THR A 28 7.67 21.12 -0.15
C THR A 28 8.94 21.08 -1.01
N ILE A 29 9.88 22.00 -0.78
CA ILE A 29 11.16 22.06 -1.49
C ILE A 29 12.06 20.86 -1.12
N SER A 30 12.05 20.39 0.13
CA SER A 30 12.78 19.18 0.54
C SER A 30 12.20 17.90 -0.07
N LEU A 31 10.88 17.74 -0.09
CA LEU A 31 10.19 16.62 -0.75
C LEU A 31 10.43 16.61 -2.26
N LEU A 32 10.39 17.78 -2.91
CA LEU A 32 10.67 17.90 -4.34
C LEU A 32 12.16 17.68 -4.66
N ALA A 33 13.08 18.05 -3.76
CA ALA A 33 14.51 17.81 -3.93
C ALA A 33 14.87 16.32 -3.83
N GLU A 34 14.26 15.56 -2.92
CA GLU A 34 14.43 14.10 -2.86
C GLU A 34 13.81 13.39 -4.08
N VAL A 35 12.69 13.89 -4.60
CA VAL A 35 12.05 13.36 -5.83
C VAL A 35 12.85 13.70 -7.09
N ALA A 36 13.55 14.84 -7.12
CA ALA A 36 14.35 15.29 -8.26
C ALA A 36 15.69 14.55 -8.44
N GLU A 37 16.15 13.80 -7.44
CA GLU A 37 17.36 12.96 -7.54
C GLU A 37 17.09 11.55 -8.09
N LEU A 38 15.84 11.22 -8.44
CA LEU A 38 15.46 9.93 -9.01
C LEU A 38 15.76 9.86 -10.53
N PRO A 39 16.15 8.67 -11.07
CA PRO A 39 16.39 8.50 -12.51
C PRO A 39 15.14 8.82 -13.36
N ALA A 40 15.35 9.40 -14.55
CA ALA A 40 14.30 9.95 -15.42
C ALA A 40 13.19 8.95 -15.81
N GLU A 41 13.48 7.65 -15.81
CA GLU A 41 12.50 6.60 -16.10
C GLU A 41 11.46 6.36 -14.99
N HIS A 42 11.65 6.95 -13.79
CA HIS A 42 10.73 6.88 -12.64
C HIS A 42 9.91 8.16 -12.42
N GLU A 43 10.18 9.19 -13.23
CA GLU A 43 9.81 10.58 -12.95
C GLU A 43 8.29 10.80 -13.07
N THR A 44 7.60 10.20 -14.03
CA THR A 44 6.21 10.61 -14.37
C THR A 44 5.19 10.30 -13.28
N GLY A 45 5.28 9.14 -12.62
CA GLY A 45 4.30 8.71 -11.61
C GLY A 45 4.54 9.36 -10.24
N ILE A 46 5.81 9.42 -9.82
CA ILE A 46 6.20 9.98 -8.52
C ILE A 46 6.11 11.50 -8.55
N ARG A 47 6.52 12.15 -9.64
CA ARG A 47 6.38 13.60 -9.82
C ARG A 47 4.92 14.02 -9.87
N ARG A 48 4.02 13.25 -10.53
CA ARG A 48 2.58 13.48 -10.42
C ARG A 48 2.07 13.35 -8.98
N GLY A 49 2.50 12.33 -8.24
CA GLY A 49 2.13 12.16 -6.83
C GLY A 49 2.63 13.31 -5.95
N ALA A 50 3.88 13.73 -6.13
CA ALA A 50 4.47 14.86 -5.43
C ALA A 50 3.80 16.19 -5.80
N ASP A 51 3.58 16.46 -7.08
CA ASP A 51 2.87 17.64 -7.58
C ASP A 51 1.42 17.69 -7.05
N MET A 52 0.77 16.52 -6.87
CA MET A 52 -0.55 16.42 -6.25
C MET A 52 -0.52 16.73 -4.75
N VAL A 53 0.47 16.22 -4.01
CA VAL A 53 0.66 16.56 -2.59
C VAL A 53 0.97 18.06 -2.43
N VAL A 54 1.76 18.62 -3.35
CA VAL A 54 2.05 20.07 -3.38
C VAL A 54 0.80 20.87 -3.71
N GLY A 55 -0.01 20.44 -4.69
CA GLY A 55 -1.31 21.04 -4.99
C GLY A 55 -2.25 21.02 -3.79
N LEU A 56 -2.34 19.88 -3.09
CA LEU A 56 -3.11 19.71 -1.86
C LEU A 56 -2.73 20.66 -0.75
N VAL A 57 -1.44 20.83 -0.56
CA VAL A 57 -0.86 21.73 0.43
C VAL A 57 -1.11 23.19 0.01
N SER A 58 -1.11 23.49 -1.29
CA SER A 58 -1.25 24.85 -1.84
C SER A 58 -2.70 25.35 -1.92
N GLU A 59 -3.67 24.46 -2.17
CA GLU A 59 -5.08 24.81 -2.43
C GLU A 59 -6.01 24.69 -1.22
N ALA A 60 -5.48 24.32 -0.05
CA ALA A 60 -6.19 24.31 1.23
C ALA A 60 -6.63 25.73 1.65
N GLY A 61 -7.66 26.26 0.99
CA GLY A 61 -8.58 27.23 1.54
C GLY A 61 -9.70 26.52 2.31
N PRO A 62 -10.69 27.25 2.87
CA PRO A 62 -11.71 26.70 3.77
C PRO A 62 -12.67 25.63 3.17
N GLY A 63 -12.49 25.21 1.91
CA GLY A 63 -13.15 24.07 1.29
C GLY A 63 -12.24 22.86 0.97
N GLY A 64 -10.92 22.94 1.20
CA GLY A 64 -9.93 21.97 0.69
C GLY A 64 -9.84 20.63 1.44
N ALA A 65 -10.60 20.45 2.51
CA ALA A 65 -10.63 19.18 3.24
C ALA A 65 -11.32 18.06 2.43
N ASP A 66 -12.34 18.37 1.64
CA ASP A 66 -12.98 17.34 0.79
C ASP A 66 -12.08 16.93 -0.40
N ASP A 67 -11.17 17.81 -0.81
CA ASP A 67 -10.22 17.58 -1.91
C ASP A 67 -8.99 16.75 -1.50
N ALA A 68 -8.63 16.77 -0.21
CA ALA A 68 -7.53 15.95 0.35
C ALA A 68 -7.79 14.45 0.21
N TRP A 69 -8.96 14.00 0.63
CA TRP A 69 -9.45 12.64 0.43
C TRP A 69 -9.42 12.19 -1.03
N TYR A 70 -9.92 13.05 -1.93
CA TYR A 70 -9.95 12.77 -3.37
C TYR A 70 -8.54 12.59 -3.94
N ASN A 71 -7.61 13.47 -3.59
CA ASN A 71 -6.24 13.41 -4.10
C ASN A 71 -5.42 12.24 -3.50
N PHE A 72 -5.64 11.84 -2.24
CA PHE A 72 -5.04 10.62 -1.70
C PHE A 72 -5.62 9.35 -2.33
N THR A 73 -6.91 9.34 -2.62
CA THR A 73 -7.56 8.28 -3.40
C THR A 73 -6.95 8.20 -4.81
N MET A 74 -6.63 9.34 -5.42
CA MET A 74 -5.93 9.40 -6.70
C MET A 74 -4.47 8.92 -6.63
N ALA A 75 -3.80 8.98 -5.47
CA ALA A 75 -2.51 8.32 -5.28
C ALA A 75 -2.64 6.79 -5.31
N PHE A 76 -3.73 6.24 -4.75
CA PHE A 76 -4.09 4.82 -4.90
C PHE A 76 -4.35 4.46 -6.36
N TYR A 77 -5.16 5.25 -7.07
CA TYR A 77 -5.36 5.06 -8.50
C TYR A 77 -4.03 5.18 -9.26
N SER A 78 -3.12 6.08 -8.88
CA SER A 78 -1.80 6.17 -9.49
C SER A 78 -0.95 4.92 -9.22
N ALA A 79 -1.06 4.30 -8.04
CA ALA A 79 -0.43 3.01 -7.73
C ALA A 79 -1.00 1.88 -8.60
N VAL A 80 -2.32 1.80 -8.67
CA VAL A 80 -3.11 0.86 -9.46
C VAL A 80 -2.73 0.96 -10.95
N MET A 81 -2.60 2.19 -11.45
CA MET A 81 -2.27 2.52 -12.84
C MET A 81 -0.76 2.53 -13.13
N SER A 82 0.10 2.42 -12.12
CA SER A 82 1.55 2.44 -12.35
C SER A 82 2.00 1.16 -13.06
N THR A 83 2.90 1.30 -14.03
CA THR A 83 3.48 0.15 -14.72
C THR A 83 4.30 -0.67 -13.72
N GLY A 84 4.16 -2.00 -13.75
CA GLY A 84 4.49 -2.96 -12.69
C GLY A 84 5.96 -3.13 -12.29
N ASN A 85 6.71 -2.05 -12.15
CA ASN A 85 8.03 -2.01 -11.55
C ASN A 85 7.90 -1.84 -10.02
N ASP A 86 8.45 -2.78 -9.24
CA ASP A 86 8.44 -2.72 -7.77
C ASP A 86 9.04 -1.43 -7.21
N LEU A 87 10.01 -0.82 -7.91
CA LEU A 87 10.61 0.44 -7.47
C LEU A 87 9.60 1.58 -7.44
N ASN A 88 8.66 1.62 -8.39
CA ASN A 88 7.60 2.64 -8.39
C ASN A 88 6.65 2.45 -7.21
N HIS A 89 6.25 1.20 -6.95
CA HIS A 89 5.41 0.87 -5.80
C HIS A 89 6.09 1.21 -4.47
N LYS A 90 7.39 0.90 -4.33
CA LYS A 90 8.20 1.27 -3.15
C LYS A 90 8.28 2.78 -2.95
N ASN A 91 8.58 3.54 -4.01
CA ASN A 91 8.71 4.99 -3.92
C ASN A 91 7.39 5.65 -3.56
N LEU A 92 6.28 5.20 -4.14
CA LEU A 92 4.96 5.71 -3.81
C LEU A 92 4.57 5.37 -2.36
N ALA A 93 4.87 4.15 -1.90
CA ALA A 93 4.64 3.77 -0.51
C ALA A 93 5.49 4.64 0.45
N GLY A 94 6.74 4.93 0.07
CA GLY A 94 7.62 5.86 0.79
C GLY A 94 7.07 7.28 0.87
N LEU A 95 6.51 7.79 -0.23
CA LEU A 95 5.85 9.09 -0.26
C LEU A 95 4.65 9.13 0.68
N ILE A 96 3.79 8.12 0.68
CA ILE A 96 2.63 8.05 1.57
C ILE A 96 3.05 8.05 3.04
N VAL A 97 4.05 7.25 3.41
CA VAL A 97 4.58 7.23 4.79
C VAL A 97 5.18 8.57 5.17
N ALA A 98 5.99 9.19 4.29
CA ALA A 98 6.58 10.50 4.56
C ALA A 98 5.52 11.59 4.75
N VAL A 99 4.48 11.59 3.92
CA VAL A 99 3.35 12.52 4.05
C VAL A 99 2.59 12.27 5.37
N ALA A 100 2.36 11.01 5.73
CA ALA A 100 1.69 10.65 6.96
C ALA A 100 2.48 11.11 8.22
N GLU A 101 3.80 10.92 8.22
CA GLU A 101 4.69 11.41 9.28
C GLU A 101 4.69 12.93 9.39
N CYS A 102 4.72 13.64 8.25
CA CYS A 102 4.63 15.10 8.24
C CYS A 102 3.32 15.60 8.87
N GLY A 103 2.22 14.89 8.66
CA GLY A 103 0.93 15.19 9.28
C GLY A 103 0.92 14.99 10.79
N ALA A 104 1.53 13.89 11.25
CA ALA A 104 1.66 13.61 12.68
C ALA A 104 2.57 14.62 13.40
N ALA A 105 3.61 15.10 12.73
CA ALA A 105 4.57 16.05 13.29
C ALA A 105 4.15 17.53 13.17
N SER A 106 3.10 17.84 12.39
CA SER A 106 2.73 19.23 12.10
C SER A 106 2.14 19.94 13.32
N ALA A 107 2.69 21.13 13.63
CA ALA A 107 2.10 22.04 14.61
C ALA A 107 0.85 22.78 14.06
N SER A 108 0.59 22.70 12.76
CA SER A 108 -0.60 23.28 12.14
C SER A 108 -1.77 22.31 12.25
N ALA A 109 -2.82 22.73 12.96
CA ALA A 109 -4.05 21.95 13.10
C ALA A 109 -4.70 21.65 11.74
N GLU A 110 -4.60 22.56 10.78
CA GLU A 110 -5.14 22.39 9.43
C GLU A 110 -4.37 21.32 8.64
N VAL A 111 -3.03 21.34 8.69
CA VAL A 111 -2.19 20.31 8.05
C VAL A 111 -2.40 18.96 8.71
N SER A 112 -2.49 18.93 10.04
CA SER A 112 -2.78 17.70 10.79
C SER A 112 -4.18 17.16 10.45
N GLN A 113 -5.18 18.02 10.26
CA GLN A 113 -6.53 17.61 9.84
C GLN A 113 -6.54 17.04 8.43
N ILE A 114 -5.91 17.71 7.47
CA ILE A 114 -5.80 17.28 6.05
C ILE A 114 -5.09 15.93 5.97
N LEU A 115 -3.95 15.80 6.64
CA LEU A 115 -3.15 14.58 6.61
C LEU A 115 -3.74 13.48 7.50
N GLY A 116 -4.54 13.84 8.50
CA GLY A 116 -5.34 12.90 9.30
C GLY A 116 -6.39 12.17 8.48
N GLN A 117 -6.78 12.67 7.30
CA GLN A 117 -7.67 11.97 6.37
C GLN A 117 -7.03 10.73 5.74
N LEU A 118 -5.71 10.55 5.87
CA LEU A 118 -5.05 9.28 5.58
C LEU A 118 -5.63 8.11 6.40
N LYS A 119 -6.33 8.38 7.51
CA LYS A 119 -7.11 7.34 8.21
C LYS A 119 -8.20 6.71 7.33
N GLY A 120 -8.71 7.45 6.35
CA GLY A 120 -9.65 6.91 5.37
C GLY A 120 -9.01 5.92 4.40
N PHE A 121 -7.68 5.93 4.26
CA PHE A 121 -6.93 5.17 3.25
C PHE A 121 -7.22 3.67 3.30
N GLY A 122 -7.42 3.11 4.50
CA GLY A 122 -7.82 1.71 4.68
C GLY A 122 -9.21 1.37 4.14
N TRP A 123 -10.16 2.31 4.15
CA TRP A 123 -11.51 2.12 3.59
C TRP A 123 -11.47 2.03 2.07
N THR A 124 -10.76 2.94 1.41
CA THR A 124 -10.57 2.88 -0.06
C THR A 124 -9.86 1.60 -0.47
N ALA A 125 -8.81 1.21 0.26
CA ALA A 125 -8.12 -0.04 0.01
C ALA A 125 -9.09 -1.22 0.10
N ARG A 126 -9.92 -1.28 1.15
CA ARG A 126 -10.93 -2.32 1.34
C ARG A 126 -11.98 -2.35 0.23
N ASP A 127 -12.43 -1.21 -0.26
CA ASP A 127 -13.42 -1.16 -1.35
C ASP A 127 -12.83 -1.72 -2.65
N LEU A 128 -11.59 -1.35 -2.96
CA LEU A 128 -10.84 -1.88 -4.09
C LEU A 128 -10.42 -3.34 -3.89
N TRP A 129 -10.41 -3.83 -2.64
CA TRP A 129 -10.01 -5.21 -2.31
C TRP A 129 -10.92 -6.29 -2.89
N ASN A 130 -12.16 -5.93 -3.27
CA ASN A 130 -13.16 -6.85 -3.81
C ASN A 130 -12.81 -7.46 -5.20
N GLY A 131 -11.57 -7.32 -5.65
CA GLY A 131 -11.01 -8.00 -6.80
C GLY A 131 -11.02 -7.17 -8.09
N PRO A 132 -10.53 -7.75 -9.20
CA PRO A 132 -10.35 -7.04 -10.47
C PRO A 132 -11.68 -6.55 -11.06
N LYS A 133 -12.82 -7.18 -10.74
CA LYS A 133 -14.14 -6.75 -11.21
C LYS A 133 -14.50 -5.34 -10.75
N THR A 134 -14.10 -4.95 -9.55
CA THR A 134 -14.29 -3.58 -9.03
C THR A 134 -13.47 -2.57 -9.82
N LEU A 135 -12.33 -2.99 -10.36
CA LEU A 135 -11.47 -2.16 -11.21
C LEU A 135 -11.94 -2.13 -12.66
N GLY A 136 -12.71 -3.13 -13.11
CA GLY A 136 -13.24 -3.21 -14.47
C GLY A 136 -14.16 -2.05 -14.88
N THR A 137 -14.68 -1.27 -13.93
CA THR A 137 -15.41 -0.02 -14.24
C THR A 137 -14.50 1.14 -14.63
N TYR A 138 -13.19 1.01 -14.40
CA TYR A 138 -12.17 2.03 -14.63
C TYR A 138 -11.12 1.64 -15.67
N GLN A 139 -11.16 0.40 -16.17
CA GLN A 139 -10.20 -0.14 -17.15
C GLN A 139 -10.91 -0.50 -18.46
N ASP A 140 -10.15 -0.44 -19.55
CA ASP A 140 -10.69 -0.72 -20.89
C ASP A 140 -10.82 -2.24 -21.15
N SER A 141 -10.13 -3.07 -20.35
CA SER A 141 -10.17 -4.53 -20.47
C SER A 141 -10.10 -5.29 -19.13
N PRO A 142 -10.61 -6.54 -19.07
CA PRO A 142 -10.43 -7.44 -17.92
C PRO A 142 -8.96 -7.70 -17.57
N GLU A 143 -8.08 -7.79 -18.57
CA GLU A 143 -6.64 -8.01 -18.39
C GLU A 143 -5.96 -6.81 -17.71
N GLU A 144 -6.33 -5.59 -18.09
CA GLU A 144 -5.85 -4.37 -17.42
C GLU A 144 -6.40 -4.26 -15.99
N ALA A 145 -7.64 -4.67 -15.76
CA ALA A 145 -8.23 -4.73 -14.42
C ALA A 145 -7.50 -5.75 -13.52
N GLN A 146 -7.13 -6.90 -14.07
CA GLN A 146 -6.30 -7.88 -13.35
C GLN A 146 -4.91 -7.33 -13.05
N THR A 147 -4.26 -6.69 -14.02
CA THR A 147 -2.93 -6.08 -13.83
C THR A 147 -2.96 -5.00 -12.76
N SER A 148 -3.98 -4.13 -12.82
CA SER A 148 -4.26 -3.07 -11.86
C SER A 148 -4.47 -3.63 -10.44
N TRP A 149 -5.20 -4.75 -10.33
CA TRP A 149 -5.42 -5.45 -9.07
C TRP A 149 -4.12 -6.02 -8.47
N VAL A 150 -3.26 -6.60 -9.31
CA VAL A 150 -1.93 -7.08 -8.89
C VAL A 150 -1.05 -5.92 -8.42
N ASN A 151 -1.00 -4.81 -9.17
CA ASN A 151 -0.23 -3.61 -8.81
C ASN A 151 -0.67 -3.01 -7.48
N LEU A 152 -1.99 -2.97 -7.23
CA LEU A 152 -2.54 -2.53 -5.95
C LEU A 152 -2.00 -3.37 -4.79
N ASN A 153 -2.02 -4.70 -4.93
CA ASN A 153 -1.52 -5.59 -3.87
C ASN A 153 0.00 -5.47 -3.68
N ARG A 154 0.78 -5.32 -4.75
CA ARG A 154 2.23 -5.06 -4.66
C ARG A 154 2.53 -3.76 -3.93
N PHE A 155 1.82 -2.69 -4.27
CA PHE A 155 1.91 -1.40 -3.58
C PHE A 155 1.57 -1.53 -2.09
N THR A 156 0.43 -2.15 -1.76
CA THR A 156 -0.02 -2.30 -0.37
C THR A 156 0.94 -3.19 0.45
N ALA A 157 1.54 -4.21 -0.16
CA ALA A 157 2.57 -5.03 0.49
C ALA A 157 3.82 -4.21 0.82
N HIS A 158 4.28 -3.34 -0.08
CA HIS A 158 5.38 -2.41 0.20
C HIS A 158 5.03 -1.39 1.29
N LEU A 159 3.80 -0.87 1.27
CA LEU A 159 3.31 0.04 2.30
C LEU A 159 3.28 -0.66 3.67
N SER A 160 2.87 -1.93 3.73
CA SER A 160 2.91 -2.75 4.94
C SER A 160 4.33 -2.89 5.49
N CYS A 161 5.31 -3.22 4.65
CA CYS A 161 6.72 -3.31 5.07
C CYS A 161 7.23 -1.98 5.66
N LEU A 162 6.93 -0.86 4.98
CA LEU A 162 7.36 0.46 5.44
C LEU A 162 6.69 0.86 6.75
N GLN A 163 5.37 0.65 6.88
CA GLN A 163 4.61 0.96 8.09
C GLN A 163 5.20 0.25 9.33
N ARG A 164 5.79 -0.93 9.19
CA ARG A 164 6.43 -1.62 10.33
C ARG A 164 7.71 -0.94 10.80
N THR A 165 8.53 -0.50 9.84
CA THR A 165 9.79 0.17 10.15
C THR A 165 9.61 1.64 10.52
N ARG A 166 8.50 2.24 10.07
CA ARG A 166 8.12 3.64 10.25
C ARG A 166 6.63 3.73 10.57
N PRO A 167 6.23 3.40 11.82
CA PRO A 167 4.82 3.32 12.18
C PRO A 167 4.17 4.70 12.17
N VAL A 168 3.07 4.81 11.42
CA VAL A 168 2.20 5.97 11.41
C VAL A 168 0.77 5.58 11.76
N GLU A 169 0.18 6.21 12.78
CA GLU A 169 -1.16 5.89 13.31
C GLU A 169 -2.23 5.82 12.21
N ALA A 170 -2.14 6.69 11.20
CA ALA A 170 -3.11 6.76 10.11
C ALA A 170 -3.18 5.48 9.24
N LEU A 171 -2.15 4.64 9.27
CA LEU A 171 -2.04 3.43 8.46
C LEU A 171 -2.16 2.14 9.31
N GLU A 172 -2.37 2.26 10.63
CA GLU A 172 -2.37 1.11 11.53
C GLU A 172 -3.57 0.17 11.31
N GLN A 173 -3.37 -1.10 11.64
CA GLN A 173 -4.35 -2.20 11.71
C GLN A 173 -4.90 -2.74 10.38
N TRP A 174 -5.18 -1.92 9.36
CA TRP A 174 -5.85 -2.44 8.16
C TRP A 174 -4.91 -3.17 7.17
N LEU A 175 -3.62 -2.83 7.16
CA LEU A 175 -2.63 -3.41 6.24
C LEU A 175 -2.40 -4.91 6.47
N GLU A 176 -2.39 -5.33 7.74
CA GLU A 176 -2.25 -6.75 8.10
C GLU A 176 -3.46 -7.56 7.63
N ASP A 177 -4.66 -7.03 7.94
CA ASP A 177 -5.94 -7.64 7.59
C ASP A 177 -6.05 -7.79 6.08
N TYR A 178 -5.73 -6.72 5.34
CA TYR A 178 -5.70 -6.71 3.90
C TYR A 178 -4.75 -7.79 3.34
N GLY A 179 -3.52 -7.86 3.86
CA GLY A 179 -2.54 -8.85 3.42
C GLY A 179 -3.00 -10.28 3.67
N LEU A 180 -3.50 -10.58 4.86
CA LEU A 180 -4.01 -11.91 5.22
C LEU A 180 -5.24 -12.30 4.41
N TRP A 181 -6.19 -11.38 4.19
CA TRP A 181 -7.36 -11.67 3.36
C TRP A 181 -6.97 -11.93 1.91
N THR A 182 -5.99 -11.20 1.37
CA THR A 182 -5.48 -11.46 0.02
C THR A 182 -4.81 -12.83 -0.04
N ILE A 183 -3.95 -13.17 0.92
CA ILE A 183 -3.29 -14.48 0.97
C ILE A 183 -4.32 -15.61 1.13
N ALA A 184 -5.31 -15.43 2.00
CA ALA A 184 -6.40 -16.38 2.21
C ALA A 184 -7.19 -16.62 0.92
N SER A 185 -7.55 -15.55 0.21
CA SER A 185 -8.33 -15.64 -1.03
C SER A 185 -7.56 -16.34 -2.16
N GLY A 186 -6.23 -16.20 -2.21
CA GLY A 186 -5.40 -16.80 -3.26
C GLY A 186 -4.92 -18.21 -2.95
N LEU A 187 -4.65 -18.54 -1.68
CA LEU A 187 -4.00 -19.80 -1.29
C LEU A 187 -4.88 -20.73 -0.47
N GLU A 188 -5.92 -20.22 0.20
CA GLU A 188 -6.71 -20.97 1.18
C GLU A 188 -8.15 -21.24 0.72
N ASP A 189 -8.46 -20.87 -0.52
CA ASP A 189 -9.71 -21.25 -1.18
C ASP A 189 -9.61 -22.67 -1.79
N PRO A 190 -10.61 -23.54 -1.59
CA PRO A 190 -10.65 -24.87 -2.19
C PRO A 190 -10.70 -24.85 -3.73
N ASP A 191 -11.27 -23.81 -4.35
CA ASP A 191 -11.39 -23.70 -5.80
C ASP A 191 -10.38 -22.70 -6.38
N THR A 192 -9.16 -23.19 -6.61
CA THR A 192 -8.08 -22.43 -7.24
C THR A 192 -8.40 -21.98 -8.67
N THR A 193 -9.39 -22.58 -9.32
CA THR A 193 -9.75 -22.26 -10.71
C THR A 193 -10.84 -21.19 -10.80
N ALA A 194 -11.79 -21.17 -9.87
CA ALA A 194 -12.86 -20.15 -9.84
C ALA A 194 -12.37 -18.78 -9.36
N ARG A 195 -11.20 -18.73 -8.71
CA ARG A 195 -10.60 -17.51 -8.14
C ARG A 195 -9.12 -17.35 -8.51
N ALA A 196 -8.76 -17.79 -9.71
CA ALA A 196 -7.39 -17.73 -10.21
C ALA A 196 -6.81 -16.30 -10.18
N GLU A 197 -7.66 -15.28 -10.29
CA GLU A 197 -7.31 -13.86 -10.19
C GLU A 197 -6.69 -13.47 -8.83
N HIS A 198 -6.94 -14.23 -7.77
CA HIS A 198 -6.43 -13.96 -6.41
C HIS A 198 -5.08 -14.60 -6.14
N ILE A 199 -4.65 -15.57 -6.95
CA ILE A 199 -3.41 -16.33 -6.73
C ILE A 199 -2.19 -15.41 -6.83
N GLU A 200 -2.07 -14.66 -7.92
CA GLU A 200 -0.91 -13.79 -8.15
C GLU A 200 -0.76 -12.69 -7.09
N PRO A 201 -1.82 -11.93 -6.72
CA PRO A 201 -1.77 -11.01 -5.60
C PRO A 201 -1.28 -11.64 -4.29
N ALA A 202 -1.77 -12.83 -3.94
CA ALA A 202 -1.34 -13.55 -2.74
C ALA A 202 0.16 -13.89 -2.78
N ILE A 203 0.65 -14.34 -3.94
CA ILE A 203 2.08 -14.63 -4.12
C ILE A 203 2.91 -13.36 -3.95
N TRP A 204 2.49 -12.22 -4.52
CA TRP A 204 3.23 -10.97 -4.35
C TRP A 204 3.29 -10.48 -2.90
N TRP A 205 2.22 -10.66 -2.12
CA TRP A 205 2.26 -10.41 -0.68
C TRP A 205 3.31 -11.25 0.03
N LEU A 206 3.36 -12.56 -0.26
CA LEU A 206 4.38 -13.43 0.31
C LEU A 206 5.78 -13.01 -0.13
N ARG A 207 6.01 -12.67 -1.41
CA ARG A 207 7.35 -12.29 -1.88
C ARG A 207 7.85 -10.96 -1.30
N ILE A 208 6.95 -9.99 -1.13
CA ILE A 208 7.29 -8.64 -0.66
C ILE A 208 7.35 -8.57 0.87
N ALA A 209 6.30 -9.06 1.54
CA ALA A 209 6.12 -8.92 2.98
C ALA A 209 6.28 -10.25 3.75
N GLY A 210 6.54 -11.36 3.08
CA GLY A 210 6.55 -12.70 3.69
C GLY A 210 7.55 -12.87 4.83
N HIS A 211 8.71 -12.22 4.76
CA HIS A 211 9.66 -12.19 5.88
C HIS A 211 9.03 -11.60 7.14
N ASP A 212 8.35 -10.46 7.00
CA ASP A 212 7.75 -9.75 8.12
C ASP A 212 6.51 -10.49 8.63
N ILE A 213 5.77 -11.14 7.73
CA ILE A 213 4.65 -12.03 8.08
C ILE A 213 5.14 -13.23 8.88
N PHE A 214 6.23 -13.87 8.43
CA PHE A 214 6.80 -15.04 9.08
C PHE A 214 7.42 -14.71 10.45
N SER A 215 8.13 -13.59 10.53
CA SER A 215 8.86 -13.19 11.74
C SER A 215 7.94 -12.66 12.84
N ASP A 216 6.73 -12.19 12.50
CA ASP A 216 5.82 -11.57 13.45
C ASP A 216 4.60 -12.45 13.76
N THR A 217 4.64 -13.02 14.96
CA THR A 217 3.58 -13.87 15.50
C THR A 217 2.20 -13.20 15.62
N THR A 218 2.12 -11.86 15.53
CA THR A 218 0.84 -11.13 15.62
C THR A 218 -0.07 -11.32 14.41
N TRP A 219 0.48 -11.68 13.24
CA TRP A 219 -0.30 -11.82 12.00
C TRP A 219 -1.37 -12.92 12.11
N GLY A 220 -1.01 -14.07 12.69
CA GLY A 220 -1.93 -15.18 12.93
C GLY A 220 -2.66 -15.14 14.28
N ALA A 221 -2.42 -14.13 15.12
CA ALA A 221 -2.93 -14.12 16.50
C ALA A 221 -4.47 -14.08 16.61
N ARG A 222 -5.16 -13.70 15.53
CA ARG A 222 -6.62 -13.57 15.46
C ARG A 222 -7.31 -14.71 14.68
N ASP A 223 -6.55 -15.66 14.15
CA ASP A 223 -7.06 -16.78 13.36
C ASP A 223 -7.89 -17.75 14.23
N GLY A 224 -9.04 -18.20 13.72
CA GLY A 224 -9.91 -19.18 14.40
C GLY A 224 -10.62 -18.69 15.67
N ASN A 225 -10.40 -17.44 16.10
CA ASN A 225 -11.14 -16.82 17.20
C ASN A 225 -11.30 -15.30 16.99
N PRO A 226 -12.04 -14.89 15.94
CA PRO A 226 -12.37 -13.48 15.78
C PRO A 226 -13.23 -13.03 16.97
N GLN A 227 -12.86 -11.91 17.60
CA GLN A 227 -13.78 -11.24 18.52
C GLN A 227 -15.08 -10.89 17.78
N PRO A 228 -16.24 -10.84 18.47
CA PRO A 228 -17.50 -10.48 17.82
C PRO A 228 -17.38 -9.18 17.01
N GLY A 229 -17.70 -9.25 15.71
CA GLY A 229 -17.60 -8.11 14.79
C GLY A 229 -16.25 -7.92 14.09
N VAL A 230 -15.24 -8.75 14.40
CA VAL A 230 -13.97 -8.80 13.66
C VAL A 230 -14.08 -9.84 12.54
N PRO A 231 -13.75 -9.52 11.28
CA PRO A 231 -13.77 -10.51 10.21
C PRO A 231 -12.71 -11.60 10.41
N GLU A 232 -13.03 -12.82 9.99
CA GLU A 232 -12.07 -13.92 9.89
C GLU A 232 -10.96 -13.58 8.88
N ARG A 233 -9.75 -14.07 9.15
CA ARG A 233 -8.54 -13.85 8.33
C ARG A 233 -8.11 -15.10 7.58
N ASP A 234 -8.69 -16.22 7.94
CA ASP A 234 -8.46 -17.52 7.40
C ASP A 234 -9.48 -17.87 6.32
N GLY A 235 -8.99 -18.52 5.28
CA GLY A 235 -9.81 -19.08 4.24
C GLY A 235 -10.26 -20.50 4.59
N PRO A 236 -11.27 -21.04 3.88
CA PRO A 236 -11.93 -22.28 4.25
C PRO A 236 -10.99 -23.49 4.44
N LEU A 237 -9.93 -23.59 3.63
CA LEU A 237 -8.96 -24.67 3.77
C LEU A 237 -8.14 -24.58 5.05
N TRP A 238 -7.77 -23.37 5.49
CA TRP A 238 -7.02 -23.19 6.73
C TRP A 238 -7.93 -23.37 7.95
N THR A 239 -9.16 -22.84 7.90
CA THR A 239 -10.18 -23.07 8.95
C THR A 239 -10.40 -24.56 9.20
N ALA A 240 -10.46 -25.37 8.14
CA ALA A 240 -10.57 -26.83 8.27
C ALA A 240 -9.35 -27.45 8.96
N ARG A 241 -8.14 -27.00 8.66
CA ARG A 241 -6.90 -27.47 9.34
C ARG A 241 -6.87 -27.09 10.81
N LEU A 242 -7.33 -25.89 11.17
CA LEU A 242 -7.46 -25.45 12.56
C LEU A 242 -8.44 -26.35 13.33
N ALA A 243 -9.57 -26.73 12.71
CA ALA A 243 -10.52 -27.66 13.30
C ALA A 243 -9.94 -29.08 13.52
N GLU A 244 -8.93 -29.47 12.73
CA GLU A 244 -8.17 -30.72 12.87
C GLU A 244 -7.00 -30.61 13.88
N GLY A 245 -6.79 -29.44 14.49
CA GLY A 245 -5.76 -29.21 15.51
C GLY A 245 -4.45 -28.64 14.98
N ALA A 246 -4.41 -28.08 13.77
CA ALA A 246 -3.26 -27.32 13.30
C ALA A 246 -2.98 -26.11 14.19
N SER A 247 -1.70 -25.78 14.39
CA SER A 247 -1.28 -24.57 15.10
C SER A 247 -1.14 -23.40 14.12
N GLN A 248 -1.25 -22.16 14.62
CA GLN A 248 -1.03 -20.98 13.78
C GLN A 248 0.39 -20.93 13.18
N GLU A 249 1.38 -21.43 13.92
CA GLU A 249 2.77 -21.55 13.45
C GLU A 249 2.88 -22.43 12.20
N SER A 250 1.97 -23.40 12.01
CA SER A 250 1.97 -24.30 10.85
C SER A 250 1.35 -23.69 9.58
N ARG A 251 0.76 -22.47 9.65
CA ARG A 251 0.15 -21.78 8.50
C ARG A 251 1.16 -21.47 7.41
N TRP A 252 2.40 -21.17 7.81
CA TRP A 252 3.50 -20.93 6.87
C TRP A 252 3.82 -22.16 6.01
N ASP A 253 3.91 -23.33 6.63
CA ASP A 253 4.12 -24.60 5.93
C ASP A 253 2.94 -24.95 5.02
N PHE A 254 1.72 -24.63 5.46
CA PHE A 254 0.54 -24.77 4.63
C PHE A 254 0.61 -23.89 3.37
N TRP A 255 0.99 -22.61 3.46
CA TRP A 255 1.17 -21.77 2.27
C TRP A 255 2.25 -22.31 1.32
N LYS A 256 3.37 -22.82 1.84
CA LYS A 256 4.40 -23.48 1.00
C LYS A 256 3.82 -24.69 0.25
N GLU A 257 3.00 -25.50 0.91
CA GLU A 257 2.32 -26.63 0.26
C GLU A 257 1.33 -26.16 -0.81
N ARG A 258 0.58 -25.08 -0.57
CA ARG A 258 -0.35 -24.52 -1.56
C ARG A 258 0.37 -23.96 -2.78
N LEU A 259 1.49 -23.25 -2.60
CA LEU A 259 2.33 -22.80 -3.71
C LEU A 259 2.87 -23.95 -4.56
N ARG A 260 3.30 -25.05 -3.91
CA ARG A 260 3.74 -26.28 -4.61
C ARG A 260 2.62 -26.87 -5.46
N GLN A 261 1.40 -26.95 -4.91
CA GLN A 261 0.24 -27.46 -5.63
C GLN A 261 -0.12 -26.58 -6.83
N ILE A 262 -0.11 -25.25 -6.65
CA ILE A 262 -0.37 -24.28 -7.72
C ILE A 262 0.69 -24.41 -8.83
N ALA A 263 1.97 -24.50 -8.47
CA ALA A 263 3.05 -24.66 -9.45
C ALA A 263 2.94 -25.94 -10.29
N ALA A 264 2.30 -27.00 -9.76
CA ALA A 264 2.07 -28.26 -10.44
C ALA A 264 0.74 -28.34 -11.21
N ASP A 265 -0.21 -27.42 -10.99
CA ASP A 265 -1.56 -27.49 -11.57
C ASP A 265 -1.61 -26.93 -13.00
N ASN A 266 -1.66 -27.81 -14.01
CA ASN A 266 -1.70 -27.42 -15.42
C ASN A 266 -2.94 -26.58 -15.84
N ARG A 267 -3.94 -26.44 -14.96
CA ARG A 267 -5.09 -25.54 -15.18
C ARG A 267 -4.75 -24.09 -14.88
N VAL A 268 -3.68 -23.83 -14.12
CA VAL A 268 -3.20 -22.49 -13.78
C VAL A 268 -2.28 -21.95 -14.89
N PRO A 269 -2.40 -20.67 -15.28
CA PRO A 269 -1.53 -20.05 -16.28
C PRO A 269 -0.04 -20.26 -15.99
N VAL A 270 0.76 -20.47 -17.04
CA VAL A 270 2.21 -20.76 -16.93
C VAL A 270 2.94 -19.69 -16.11
N ASN A 271 2.63 -18.41 -16.34
CA ASN A 271 3.28 -17.31 -15.62
C ASN A 271 3.00 -17.38 -14.11
N THR A 272 1.74 -17.64 -13.72
CA THR A 272 1.34 -17.79 -12.32
C THR A 272 1.98 -19.02 -11.67
N ARG A 273 2.12 -20.13 -12.41
CA ARG A 273 2.83 -21.32 -11.92
C ARG A 273 4.31 -21.05 -11.67
N ASN A 274 4.98 -20.36 -12.60
CA ASN A 274 6.38 -19.97 -12.45
C ASN A 274 6.54 -19.05 -11.24
N LEU A 275 5.66 -18.05 -11.11
CA LEU A 275 5.66 -17.14 -9.98
C LEU A 275 5.46 -17.86 -8.63
N ALA A 276 4.58 -18.87 -8.58
CA ALA A 276 4.38 -19.69 -7.38
C ALA A 276 5.63 -20.54 -7.05
N SER A 277 6.29 -21.10 -8.07
CA SER A 277 7.55 -21.83 -7.92
C SER A 277 8.67 -20.92 -7.38
N ASP A 278 8.81 -19.72 -7.93
CA ASP A 278 9.83 -18.74 -7.49
C ASP A 278 9.59 -18.31 -6.04
N ALA A 279 8.33 -18.01 -5.69
CA ALA A 279 7.96 -17.67 -4.31
C ALA A 279 8.24 -18.83 -3.33
N LEU A 280 7.93 -20.07 -3.72
CA LEU A 280 8.26 -21.25 -2.91
C LEU A 280 9.77 -21.36 -2.67
N GLN A 281 10.61 -21.11 -3.69
CA GLN A 281 12.06 -21.12 -3.54
C GLN A 281 12.54 -20.00 -2.61
N GLU A 282 11.97 -18.80 -2.72
CA GLU A 282 12.27 -17.69 -1.81
C GLU A 282 11.91 -18.04 -0.36
N MET A 283 10.73 -18.60 -0.12
CA MET A 283 10.27 -19.01 1.21
C MET A 283 11.08 -20.16 1.84
N VAL A 284 11.75 -20.99 1.02
CA VAL A 284 12.62 -22.08 1.51
C VAL A 284 14.07 -21.63 1.69
N GLY A 285 14.54 -20.72 0.84
CA GLY A 285 15.94 -20.31 0.79
C GLY A 285 16.28 -19.03 1.54
N ARG A 286 15.29 -18.18 1.86
CA ARG A 286 15.55 -16.87 2.47
C ARG A 286 15.19 -16.76 3.94
N TRP A 287 14.29 -17.59 4.47
CA TRP A 287 13.67 -17.40 5.79
C TRP A 287 13.70 -18.68 6.62
#